data_AF-A0A3R6IUT3-F1
#
_entry.id   AF-A0A3R6IUT3-F1
#
_cell.length_a   1.000
_cell.length_b   1.000
_cell.length_c   1.000
_cell.angle_alpha   90.00
_cell.angle_beta   90.00
_cell.angle_gamma   90.00
#
_symmetry.space_group_name_H-M   'P 1'
#
loop_
_entity.id
_entity.type
_entity.pdbx_description
1 polymer ?
#
loop_
_entity_poly.entity_id
_entity_poly.type
_entity_poly.pdbx_seq_one_letter_code
_entity_poly.pdbx_strand_id
1 'polypeptide(L)'
;MKNLIIPIDHLVMLAELDDKEAGQMAKAIAQYANKETAPSFSNGALKAIFTLFRSNIDAQRESSAKRREINTTNAMGKKSAAKKKAAKKAIATDSESQQIADDATEASEAVEESLPLDAIEAVYPKLGTYRNESLSIWESFNEEKKRKAIGFVQTYISQTPNAIDQMYLNRYLGAEPWEK
;
A
#
# COMPACT_ATOMS: atom_id res chain seq x y z
N MET A 1 -9.20 6.23 18.45
CA MET A 1 -8.94 6.77 17.09
C MET A 1 -7.99 7.95 17.23
N LYS A 2 -7.02 8.18 16.33
CA LYS A 2 -6.07 9.31 16.50
C LYS A 2 -6.57 10.60 15.84
N ASN A 3 -7.19 10.48 14.68
CA ASN A 3 -7.77 11.59 13.92
C ASN A 3 -9.22 11.26 13.60
N LEU A 4 -10.09 12.27 13.59
CA LEU A 4 -11.46 12.19 13.09
C LEU A 4 -11.52 12.95 11.77
N ILE A 5 -12.01 12.32 10.71
CA ILE A 5 -12.18 12.94 9.41
C ILE A 5 -13.68 13.15 9.19
N ILE A 6 -14.08 14.35 8.80
CA ILE A 6 -15.49 14.66 8.51
C ILE A 6 -15.62 14.95 7.01
N PRO A 7 -16.45 14.20 6.26
CA PRO A 7 -16.76 14.52 4.87
C PRO A 7 -17.32 15.93 4.73
N ILE A 8 -17.04 16.58 3.60
CA ILE A 8 -17.50 17.95 3.36
C ILE A 8 -19.03 18.04 3.41
N ASP A 9 -19.74 17.07 2.83
CA ASP A 9 -21.21 17.04 2.85
C ASP A 9 -21.77 17.04 4.27
N HIS A 10 -21.09 16.38 5.20
CA HIS A 10 -21.46 16.39 6.61
C HIS A 10 -21.19 17.74 7.28
N LEU A 11 -20.15 18.46 6.86
CA LEU A 11 -19.89 19.83 7.33
C LEU A 11 -20.95 20.81 6.83
N VAL A 12 -21.41 20.64 5.58
CA VAL A 12 -22.50 21.46 5.03
C VAL A 12 -23.78 21.25 5.85
N MET A 13 -24.13 20.00 6.19
CA MET A 13 -25.28 19.72 7.08
C MET A 13 -25.14 20.35 8.46
N LEU A 14 -23.93 20.42 9.02
CA LEU A 14 -23.67 21.11 10.29
C LEU A 14 -23.88 22.63 10.19
N ALA A 15 -23.57 23.22 9.03
CA ALA A 15 -23.70 24.66 8.79
C ALA A 15 -25.17 25.10 8.60
N GLU A 16 -26.06 24.17 8.26
CA GLU A 16 -27.51 24.41 8.16
C GLU A 16 -28.23 24.36 9.51
N LEU A 17 -27.56 23.91 10.57
CA LEU A 17 -28.12 23.85 11.92
C LEU A 17 -27.96 25.20 12.63
N ASP A 18 -28.92 25.51 13.50
CA ASP A 18 -28.79 26.63 14.43
C ASP A 18 -27.56 26.45 15.32
N ASP A 19 -26.91 27.54 15.74
CA ASP A 19 -25.69 27.49 16.58
C ASP A 19 -25.83 26.57 17.81
N LYS A 20 -27.03 26.56 18.42
CA LYS A 20 -27.35 25.69 19.56
C LYS A 20 -27.35 24.22 19.16
N GLU A 21 -27.97 23.87 18.05
CA GLU A 21 -28.04 22.51 17.53
C GLU A 21 -26.69 22.03 17.00
N ALA A 22 -25.96 22.90 16.29
CA ALA A 22 -24.59 22.66 15.84
C ALA A 22 -23.66 22.40 17.03
N GLY A 23 -23.77 23.18 18.11
CA GLY A 23 -23.01 22.97 19.35
C GLY A 23 -23.35 21.63 20.03
N GLN A 24 -24.63 21.24 20.06
CA GLN A 24 -25.05 19.92 20.55
C GLN A 24 -24.50 18.79 19.68
N MET A 25 -24.54 18.94 18.36
CA MET A 25 -24.03 17.97 17.39
C MET A 25 -22.51 17.80 17.53
N ALA A 26 -21.76 18.89 17.63
CA ALA A 26 -20.31 18.85 17.83
C ALA A 26 -19.93 18.11 19.12
N LYS A 27 -20.64 18.39 20.23
CA LYS A 27 -20.44 17.69 21.51
C LYS A 27 -20.77 16.20 21.39
N ALA A 28 -21.85 15.87 20.72
CA ALA A 28 -22.27 14.49 20.46
C ALA A 28 -21.23 13.70 19.64
N ILE A 29 -20.74 14.29 18.54
CA ILE A 29 -19.69 13.71 17.68
C ILE A 29 -18.43 13.44 18.50
N ALA A 30 -17.96 14.44 19.27
CA ALA A 30 -16.76 14.31 20.09
C ALA A 30 -16.92 13.25 21.19
N GLN A 31 -18.09 13.19 21.84
CA GLN A 31 -18.38 12.18 22.87
C GLN A 31 -18.40 10.77 22.27
N TYR A 32 -19.09 10.56 21.15
CA TYR A 32 -19.16 9.25 20.52
C TYR A 32 -17.80 8.78 20.00
N ALA A 33 -17.04 9.66 19.35
CA ALA A 33 -15.71 9.34 18.84
C ALA A 33 -14.73 8.89 19.94
N ASN A 34 -14.85 9.44 21.16
CA ASN A 34 -13.96 9.15 22.28
C ASN A 34 -14.46 8.05 23.23
N LYS A 35 -15.76 8.04 23.53
CA LYS A 35 -16.35 7.23 24.61
C LYS A 35 -17.38 6.20 24.12
N GLU A 36 -17.69 6.15 22.83
CA GLU A 36 -18.69 5.25 22.22
C GLU A 36 -20.09 5.40 22.81
N THR A 37 -20.34 6.49 23.53
CA THR A 37 -21.63 6.76 24.12
C THR A 37 -22.47 7.51 23.10
N ALA A 38 -23.53 6.86 22.62
CA ALA A 38 -24.49 7.49 21.73
C ALA A 38 -25.32 8.53 22.52
N PRO A 39 -25.37 9.79 22.09
CA PRO A 39 -26.24 10.79 22.69
C PRO A 39 -27.70 10.48 22.36
N SER A 40 -28.59 10.86 23.29
CA SER A 40 -30.03 10.85 23.05
C SER A 40 -30.46 12.20 22.49
N PHE A 41 -31.08 12.19 21.31
CA PHE A 41 -31.68 13.38 20.71
C PHE A 41 -33.21 13.26 20.78
N SER A 42 -33.85 14.32 21.27
CA SER A 42 -35.31 14.44 21.25
C SER A 42 -35.83 14.78 19.84
N ASN A 43 -35.03 15.46 19.03
CA ASN A 43 -35.36 15.83 17.65
C ASN A 43 -34.96 14.69 16.68
N GLY A 44 -35.93 14.20 15.90
CA GLY A 44 -35.71 13.15 14.90
C GLY A 44 -34.72 13.53 13.81
N ALA A 45 -34.69 14.81 13.40
CA ALA A 45 -33.75 15.31 12.39
C ALA A 45 -32.31 15.28 12.92
N LEU A 46 -32.07 15.78 14.14
CA LEU A 46 -30.74 15.70 14.77
C LEU A 46 -30.29 14.25 14.97
N LYS A 47 -31.21 13.36 15.32
CA LYS A 47 -30.90 11.92 15.42
C LYS A 47 -30.48 11.34 14.07
N ALA A 48 -31.16 11.70 12.99
CA ALA A 48 -30.83 11.23 11.63
C ALA A 48 -29.47 11.76 11.18
N ILE A 49 -29.22 13.06 11.34
CA ILE A 49 -27.92 13.68 11.04
C ILE A 49 -26.82 12.99 11.84
N PHE A 50 -27.00 12.84 13.16
CA PHE A 50 -26.01 12.15 13.99
C PHE A 50 -25.76 10.69 13.56
N THR A 51 -26.78 10.00 13.04
CA THR A 51 -26.61 8.62 12.54
C THR A 51 -25.64 8.56 11.35
N LEU A 52 -25.62 9.58 10.49
CA LEU A 52 -24.64 9.71 9.40
C LEU A 52 -23.22 9.89 9.94
N PHE A 53 -23.05 10.77 10.93
CA PHE A 53 -21.76 10.95 11.60
C PHE A 53 -21.29 9.67 12.29
N ARG A 54 -22.19 8.98 13.00
CA ARG A 54 -21.92 7.71 13.65
C ARG A 54 -21.40 6.67 12.68
N SER A 55 -22.10 6.48 11.55
CA SER A 55 -21.69 5.53 10.51
C SER A 55 -20.28 5.83 9.98
N ASN A 56 -19.97 7.09 9.70
CA ASN A 56 -18.64 7.50 9.25
C ASN A 56 -17.56 7.28 10.34
N ILE A 57 -17.85 7.62 11.60
CA ILE A 57 -16.93 7.38 12.73
C ILE A 57 -16.64 5.87 12.86
N ASP A 58 -17.67 5.03 12.77
CA ASP A 58 -17.52 3.58 12.88
C ASP A 58 -16.67 3.02 11.72
N ALA A 59 -16.88 3.49 10.48
CA ALA A 59 -16.05 3.12 9.32
C ALA A 59 -14.57 3.54 9.48
N GLN A 60 -14.32 4.71 10.04
CA GLN A 60 -12.96 5.19 10.32
C GLN A 60 -12.27 4.38 11.42
N ARG A 61 -13.05 3.95 12.41
CA ARG A 61 -12.57 3.08 13.47
C ARG A 61 -12.18 1.71 12.92
N GLU A 62 -13.05 1.11 12.11
CA GLU A 62 -12.83 -0.20 11.51
C GLU A 62 -11.61 -0.18 10.57
N SER A 63 -11.52 0.82 9.69
CA SER A 63 -10.35 0.99 8.82
C SER A 63 -9.05 1.20 9.62
N SER A 64 -9.11 1.94 10.72
CA SER A 64 -7.96 2.10 11.64
C SER A 64 -7.58 0.78 12.33
N ALA A 65 -8.56 -0.02 12.75
CA ALA A 65 -8.34 -1.33 13.35
C ALA A 65 -7.70 -2.29 12.33
N LYS A 66 -8.26 -2.37 11.12
CA LYS A 66 -7.73 -3.19 10.02
C LYS A 66 -6.30 -2.79 9.64
N ARG A 67 -5.99 -1.49 9.59
CA ARG A 67 -4.62 -1.00 9.37
C ARG A 67 -3.67 -1.41 10.48
N ARG A 68 -4.11 -1.39 11.74
CA ARG A 68 -3.30 -1.86 12.87
C ARG A 68 -3.05 -3.36 12.80
N GLU A 69 -4.05 -4.14 12.44
CA GLU A 69 -3.92 -5.58 12.27
C GLU A 69 -2.93 -5.91 11.16
N ILE A 70 -3.08 -5.31 9.97
CA ILE A 70 -2.16 -5.48 8.83
C ILE A 70 -0.73 -5.04 9.20
N ASN A 71 -0.59 -3.92 9.93
CA ASN A 71 0.73 -3.48 10.38
C ASN A 71 1.36 -4.47 11.37
N THR A 72 0.55 -5.01 12.30
CA THR A 72 0.99 -6.00 13.29
C THR A 72 1.41 -7.31 12.62
N THR A 73 0.63 -7.80 11.65
CA THR A 73 0.97 -9.01 10.87
C THR A 73 2.21 -8.79 10.02
N ASN A 74 2.35 -7.65 9.35
CA ASN A 74 3.56 -7.29 8.59
C ASN A 74 4.80 -7.18 9.50
N ALA A 75 4.66 -6.63 10.70
CA ALA A 75 5.75 -6.56 11.67
C ALA A 75 6.15 -7.95 12.18
N MET A 76 5.19 -8.86 12.40
CA MET A 76 5.46 -10.24 12.80
C MET A 76 6.09 -11.06 11.65
N GLY A 77 5.65 -10.87 10.40
CA GLY A 77 6.24 -11.49 9.21
C GLY A 77 7.71 -11.09 8.97
N LYS A 78 8.12 -9.90 9.41
CA LYS A 78 9.53 -9.47 9.35
C LYS A 78 10.40 -10.10 10.44
N LYS A 79 9.83 -10.50 11.59
CA LYS A 79 10.58 -11.21 12.65
C LYS A 79 10.94 -12.66 12.27
N SER A 80 10.15 -13.31 11.40
CA SER A 80 10.46 -14.66 10.90
C SER A 80 11.47 -14.64 9.73
N ALA A 81 11.51 -13.59 8.92
CA ALA A 81 12.50 -13.44 7.85
C ALA A 81 13.92 -13.17 8.37
N ALA A 82 14.07 -12.43 9.48
CA ALA A 82 15.37 -12.17 10.10
C ALA A 82 16.05 -13.45 10.64
N LYS A 83 15.28 -14.50 10.98
CA LYS A 83 15.84 -15.78 11.46
C LYS A 83 16.29 -16.72 10.32
N LYS A 84 15.87 -16.49 9.07
CA LYS A 84 16.29 -17.32 7.91
C LYS A 84 17.60 -16.88 7.26
N LYS A 85 18.09 -15.65 7.50
CA LYS A 85 19.40 -15.20 6.95
C LYS A 85 20.63 -15.62 7.78
N ALA A 86 20.44 -16.21 8.97
CA ALA A 86 21.55 -16.69 9.79
C ALA A 86 21.96 -18.15 9.50
N ALA A 87 21.18 -18.92 8.75
CA ALA A 87 21.41 -20.36 8.54
C ALA A 87 22.12 -20.73 7.21
N LYS A 88 22.52 -19.74 6.38
CA LYS A 88 23.13 -20.00 5.06
C LYS A 88 24.59 -19.54 4.92
N LYS A 89 25.28 -19.26 6.03
CA LYS A 89 26.69 -18.81 6.03
C LYS A 89 27.58 -19.62 6.98
N ALA A 90 27.41 -20.93 6.97
CA ALA A 90 28.38 -21.90 7.47
C ALA A 90 28.26 -23.16 6.61
N ILE A 91 29.37 -23.84 6.36
CA ILE A 91 29.56 -24.93 5.39
C ILE A 91 29.87 -24.41 3.98
N ALA A 92 31.01 -23.73 3.89
CA ALA A 92 31.87 -23.80 2.73
C ALA A 92 33.29 -24.03 3.25
N THR A 93 33.64 -25.29 3.51
CA THR A 93 35.01 -25.77 3.65
C THR A 93 35.01 -27.27 3.39
N ASP A 94 35.56 -27.60 2.23
CA ASP A 94 36.51 -28.69 1.99
C ASP A 94 36.01 -30.13 2.04
N SER A 95 35.94 -30.76 0.85
CA SER A 95 36.50 -32.09 0.59
C SER A 95 36.31 -32.48 -0.88
N GLU A 96 37.45 -32.61 -1.55
CA GLU A 96 37.75 -33.53 -2.67
C GLU A 96 36.77 -34.70 -2.85
N SER A 97 36.32 -34.92 -4.10
CA SER A 97 36.80 -36.06 -4.89
C SER A 97 36.28 -36.00 -6.34
N GLN A 98 37.07 -36.59 -7.21
CA GLN A 98 37.03 -36.59 -8.67
C GLN A 98 35.90 -37.48 -9.23
N GLN A 99 35.33 -37.12 -10.39
CA GLN A 99 35.30 -38.03 -11.54
C GLN A 99 34.86 -37.32 -12.85
N ILE A 100 35.52 -37.76 -13.92
CA ILE A 100 35.58 -37.22 -15.28
C ILE A 100 34.57 -37.98 -16.14
N ALA A 101 33.87 -37.30 -17.06
CA ALA A 101 33.56 -37.80 -18.40
C ALA A 101 33.09 -36.65 -19.31
N ASP A 102 33.52 -36.74 -20.54
CA ASP A 102 33.74 -35.70 -21.54
C ASP A 102 32.58 -35.59 -22.56
N ASP A 103 32.61 -34.47 -23.26
CA ASP A 103 32.21 -34.28 -24.67
C ASP A 103 30.76 -33.91 -25.09
N ALA A 104 30.77 -32.99 -26.07
CA ALA A 104 29.74 -32.61 -27.03
C ALA A 104 28.74 -31.47 -26.70
N THR A 105 29.21 -30.25 -27.03
CA THR A 105 28.64 -29.37 -28.09
C THR A 105 27.28 -28.71 -27.88
N GLU A 106 27.35 -27.37 -27.88
CA GLU A 106 26.38 -26.37 -28.37
C GLU A 106 24.89 -26.63 -28.14
N ALA A 107 24.30 -25.83 -27.25
CA ALA A 107 23.19 -24.96 -27.64
C ALA A 107 23.03 -23.83 -26.62
N SER A 108 23.16 -22.62 -27.14
CA SER A 108 22.77 -21.37 -26.53
C SER A 108 21.30 -21.42 -26.08
N GLU A 109 21.06 -21.73 -24.81
CA GLU A 109 19.77 -21.43 -24.20
C GLU A 109 20.03 -20.35 -23.15
N ALA A 110 20.00 -19.10 -23.63
CA ALA A 110 19.83 -17.97 -22.76
C ALA A 110 18.50 -18.20 -22.03
N VAL A 111 18.59 -18.75 -20.82
CA VAL A 111 17.50 -18.68 -19.84
C VAL A 111 17.23 -17.19 -19.69
N GLU A 112 16.26 -16.67 -20.43
CA GLU A 112 15.73 -15.33 -20.19
C GLU A 112 15.19 -15.36 -18.76
N GLU A 113 16.06 -14.96 -17.85
CA GLU A 113 15.80 -14.83 -16.44
C GLU A 113 14.67 -13.80 -16.31
N SER A 114 13.43 -14.31 -16.23
CA SER A 114 12.24 -13.49 -16.26
C SER A 114 12.32 -12.46 -15.15
N LEU A 115 12.27 -11.17 -15.50
CA LEU A 115 12.46 -10.12 -14.51
C LEU A 115 11.27 -10.14 -13.54
N PRO A 116 11.49 -10.46 -12.25
CA PRO A 116 10.42 -10.48 -11.27
C PRO A 116 9.99 -9.03 -10.96
N LEU A 117 8.75 -8.85 -10.51
CA LEU A 117 8.26 -7.53 -10.08
C LEU A 117 9.17 -6.91 -9.00
N ASP A 118 9.77 -7.74 -8.15
CA ASP A 118 10.71 -7.33 -7.11
C ASP A 118 11.91 -6.52 -7.67
N ALA A 119 12.27 -6.70 -8.94
CA ALA A 119 13.35 -5.96 -9.58
C ALA A 119 13.01 -4.47 -9.75
N ILE A 120 11.77 -4.13 -10.13
CA ILE A 120 11.33 -2.73 -10.22
C ILE A 120 10.94 -2.17 -8.85
N GLU A 121 10.42 -3.00 -7.93
CA GLU A 121 10.10 -2.57 -6.57
C GLU A 121 11.34 -2.09 -5.79
N ALA A 122 12.52 -2.63 -6.10
CA ALA A 122 13.78 -2.24 -5.47
C ALA A 122 14.23 -0.81 -5.82
N VAL A 123 13.86 -0.32 -7.00
CA VAL A 123 14.31 0.99 -7.52
C VAL A 123 13.20 2.04 -7.52
N TYR A 124 11.93 1.63 -7.43
CA TYR A 124 10.80 2.54 -7.54
C TYR A 124 10.38 3.10 -6.17
N PRO A 125 10.31 4.43 -6.00
CA PRO A 125 10.13 5.06 -4.68
C PRO A 125 8.73 4.88 -4.08
N LYS A 126 7.71 4.61 -4.90
CA LYS A 126 6.29 4.75 -4.49
C LYS A 126 5.45 3.51 -4.83
N LEU A 127 5.57 2.45 -4.03
CA LEU A 127 4.95 1.14 -4.27
C LEU A 127 3.45 1.06 -3.93
N GLY A 128 2.95 1.91 -3.03
CA GLY A 128 1.52 1.95 -2.65
C GLY A 128 1.00 0.66 -2.00
N THR A 129 -0.32 0.51 -1.92
CA THR A 129 -1.00 -0.73 -1.46
C THR A 129 -1.48 -1.61 -2.62
N TYR A 130 -1.13 -1.24 -3.85
CA TYR A 130 -1.65 -1.81 -5.10
C TYR A 130 -0.67 -2.84 -5.72
N ARG A 131 0.00 -3.64 -4.88
CA ARG A 131 1.01 -4.61 -5.35
C ARG A 131 0.41 -5.64 -6.30
N ASN A 132 -0.80 -6.13 -6.03
CA ASN A 132 -1.47 -7.11 -6.90
C ASN A 132 -1.81 -6.53 -8.27
N GLU A 133 -2.22 -5.26 -8.34
CA GLU A 133 -2.44 -4.58 -9.63
C GLU A 133 -1.12 -4.38 -10.39
N SER A 134 -0.07 -3.96 -9.67
CA SER A 134 1.28 -3.81 -10.25
C SER A 134 1.79 -5.14 -10.80
N LEU A 135 1.59 -6.25 -10.07
CA LEU A 135 1.94 -7.60 -10.50
C LEU A 135 1.17 -8.02 -11.75
N SER A 136 -0.15 -7.80 -11.76
CA SER A 136 -0.98 -8.14 -12.92
C SER A 136 -0.55 -7.39 -14.19
N ILE A 137 -0.20 -6.10 -14.07
CA ILE A 137 0.33 -5.32 -15.20
C ILE A 137 1.72 -5.84 -15.60
N TRP A 138 2.58 -6.11 -14.63
CA TRP A 138 3.95 -6.60 -14.87
C TRP A 138 4.00 -7.97 -15.56
N GLU A 139 3.11 -8.89 -15.19
CA GLU A 139 2.97 -10.20 -15.83
C GLU A 139 2.47 -10.09 -17.28
N SER A 140 1.78 -9.00 -17.63
CA SER A 140 1.36 -8.74 -19.01
C SER A 140 2.49 -8.21 -19.91
N PHE A 141 3.61 -7.75 -19.33
CA PHE A 141 4.74 -7.19 -20.07
C PHE A 141 5.67 -8.28 -20.57
N ASN A 142 6.20 -8.10 -21.79
CA ASN A 142 7.35 -8.87 -22.26
C ASN A 142 8.65 -8.41 -21.57
N GLU A 143 9.71 -9.22 -21.65
CA GLU A 143 10.98 -8.93 -20.96
C GLU A 143 11.65 -7.63 -21.45
N GLU A 144 11.52 -7.30 -22.74
CA GLU A 144 12.03 -6.04 -23.27
C GLU A 144 11.37 -4.83 -22.60
N LYS A 145 10.04 -4.86 -22.46
CA LYS A 145 9.26 -3.79 -21.83
C LYS A 145 9.54 -3.69 -20.34
N LYS A 146 9.73 -4.82 -19.65
CA LYS A 146 10.18 -4.83 -18.25
C LYS A 146 11.55 -4.17 -18.07
N ARG A 147 12.51 -4.45 -18.96
CA ARG A 147 13.84 -3.80 -18.96
C ARG A 147 13.73 -2.30 -19.18
N LYS A 148 12.93 -1.86 -20.17
CA LYS A 148 12.67 -0.43 -20.43
C LYS A 148 12.03 0.26 -19.22
N ALA A 149 11.01 -0.37 -18.63
CA ALA A 149 10.32 0.15 -17.47
C ALA A 149 11.26 0.37 -16.28
N ILE A 150 12.15 -0.57 -15.99
CA ILE A 150 13.17 -0.44 -14.92
C ILE A 150 14.21 0.63 -15.28
N GLY A 151 14.76 0.58 -16.49
CA GLY A 151 15.81 1.50 -16.92
C GLY A 151 15.36 2.97 -16.93
N PHE A 152 14.08 3.22 -17.17
CA PHE A 152 13.52 4.57 -17.21
C PHE A 152 13.19 5.16 -15.83
N VAL A 153 13.13 4.35 -14.76
CA VAL A 153 12.72 4.81 -13.42
C VAL A 153 13.55 6.01 -12.96
N GLN A 154 14.87 5.96 -13.13
CA GLN A 154 15.75 7.04 -12.69
C GLN A 154 15.53 8.35 -13.48
N THR A 155 15.28 8.23 -14.79
CA THR A 155 14.94 9.35 -15.65
C THR A 155 13.60 9.97 -15.23
N TYR A 156 12.60 9.13 -14.97
CA TYR A 156 11.29 9.56 -14.50
C TYR A 156 11.37 10.33 -13.17
N ILE A 157 12.13 9.82 -12.19
CA ILE A 157 12.33 10.49 -10.90
C ILE A 157 13.04 11.83 -11.09
N SER A 158 14.00 11.90 -12.01
CA SER A 158 14.74 13.13 -12.30
C SER A 158 13.84 14.20 -12.96
N GLN A 159 12.87 13.78 -13.77
CA GLN A 159 11.85 14.66 -14.36
C GLN A 159 10.76 15.08 -13.36
N THR A 160 10.56 14.29 -12.30
CA THR A 160 9.56 14.52 -11.25
C THR A 160 10.20 14.58 -9.86
N PRO A 161 10.97 15.64 -9.55
CA PRO A 161 11.76 15.72 -8.32
C PRO A 161 10.89 15.80 -7.05
N ASN A 162 9.67 16.31 -7.18
CA ASN A 162 8.70 16.34 -6.08
C ASN A 162 7.99 14.98 -5.94
N ALA A 163 8.13 14.34 -4.79
CA ALA A 163 7.51 13.05 -4.49
C ALA A 163 5.96 13.05 -4.53
N ILE A 164 5.34 14.23 -4.43
CA ILE A 164 3.88 14.40 -4.56
C ILE A 164 3.44 14.13 -6.00
N ASP A 165 4.22 14.59 -6.98
CA ASP A 165 3.92 14.49 -8.41
C ASP A 165 4.25 13.10 -9.00
N GLN A 166 5.05 12.31 -8.28
CA GLN A 166 5.37 10.93 -8.65
C GLN A 166 4.16 10.01 -8.55
N MET A 167 3.96 9.20 -9.58
CA MET A 167 2.90 8.19 -9.64
C MET A 167 3.20 7.02 -8.70
N TYR A 168 2.15 6.35 -8.21
CA TYR A 168 2.29 5.01 -7.62
C TYR A 168 2.73 4.01 -8.70
N LEU A 169 3.44 2.95 -8.30
CA LEU A 169 4.02 1.96 -9.22
C LEU A 169 2.97 1.40 -10.21
N ASN A 170 1.77 1.03 -9.74
CA ASN A 170 0.70 0.54 -10.62
C ASN A 170 0.34 1.55 -11.72
N ARG A 171 0.30 2.83 -11.38
CA ARG A 171 -0.03 3.91 -12.33
C ARG A 171 1.14 4.25 -13.26
N TYR A 172 2.38 4.20 -12.77
CA TYR A 172 3.57 4.29 -13.61
C TYR A 172 3.61 3.16 -14.64
N LEU A 173 3.38 1.93 -14.17
CA LEU A 173 3.33 0.75 -15.02
C LEU A 173 2.23 0.87 -16.07
N GLY A 174 1.01 1.25 -15.68
CA GLY A 174 -0.11 1.40 -16.62
C GLY A 174 -0.01 2.61 -17.56
N ALA A 175 0.77 3.65 -17.21
CA ALA A 175 0.94 4.83 -18.05
C ALA A 175 2.08 4.68 -19.07
N GLU A 176 2.97 3.72 -18.88
CA GLU A 176 4.07 3.36 -19.77
C GLU A 176 4.87 4.57 -20.29
N PRO A 177 5.34 5.49 -19.41
CA PRO A 177 6.00 6.73 -19.82
C PRO A 177 7.29 6.54 -20.61
N TRP A 178 7.88 5.33 -20.59
CA TRP A 178 9.10 4.96 -21.31
C TRP A 178 8.86 4.58 -22.79
N GLU A 179 7.60 4.48 -23.24
CA GLU A 179 7.27 4.23 -24.65
C GLU A 179 7.08 5.53 -25.46
N LYS A 180 7.33 6.70 -24.85
CA LYS A 180 7.14 8.03 -25.45
C LYS A 180 8.44 8.67 -25.92
#